data_AF-A0A0F9DT71-F1
#
_entry.id   AF-A0A0F9DT71-F1
#
_cell.length_a   1.000
_cell.length_b   1.000
_cell.length_c   1.000
_cell.angle_alpha   90.00
_cell.angle_beta   90.00
_cell.angle_gamma   90.00
#
_symmetry.space_group_name_H-M   'P 1'
#
loop_
_entity.id
_entity.type
_entity.pdbx_description
1 polymer ?
#
loop_
_entity_poly.entity_id
_entity_poly.type
_entity_poly.pdbx_seq_one_letter_code
_entity_poly.pdbx_strand_id
1 'polypeptide(L)' 'MKRKNLTNKQIRASETLVLRFRLNCLHADSESRSRDAGVPIRDIWEAHAIVKEIRRRLGRLGIFYLEMKNEK' A
#
# COMPACT_ATOMS: atom_id res chain seq x y z
N MET A 1 -31.88 13.10 -7.85
CA MET A 1 -30.71 12.56 -7.10
C MET A 1 -29.55 13.55 -7.16
N LYS A 2 -29.08 14.09 -6.03
CA LYS A 2 -27.82 14.85 -6.01
C LYS A 2 -26.65 13.88 -6.24
N ARG A 3 -25.83 14.09 -7.28
CA ARG A 3 -24.58 13.34 -7.46
C ARG A 3 -23.68 13.65 -6.25
N LYS A 4 -23.41 12.65 -5.41
CA LYS A 4 -22.44 12.78 -4.32
C LYS A 4 -21.05 12.78 -4.95
N ASN A 5 -20.45 13.96 -5.13
CA ASN A 5 -19.07 14.06 -5.55
C ASN A 5 -18.16 13.59 -4.41
N LEU A 6 -17.18 12.75 -4.74
CA LEU A 6 -16.17 12.31 -3.78
C LEU A 6 -15.35 13.52 -3.34
N THR A 7 -15.11 13.63 -2.03
CA THR A 7 -14.19 14.61 -1.51
C THR A 7 -12.75 14.24 -1.86
N ASN A 8 -11.86 15.24 -1.99
CA ASN A 8 -10.43 15.00 -2.20
C ASN A 8 -9.81 14.07 -1.13
N LYS A 9 -10.36 14.08 0.10
CA LYS A 9 -9.93 13.19 1.19
C LYS A 9 -10.31 11.73 0.90
N GLN A 10 -11.53 11.48 0.41
CA GLN A 10 -11.98 10.15 0.03
C GLN A 10 -11.20 9.60 -1.18
N ILE A 11 -10.91 10.45 -2.16
CA ILE A 11 -10.08 10.06 -3.32
C ILE A 11 -8.69 9.63 -2.85
N ARG A 12 -8.00 10.45 -2.03
CA ARG A 12 -6.67 10.11 -1.51
C ARG A 12 -6.65 8.84 -0.65
N ALA A 13 -7.70 8.62 0.16
CA ALA A 13 -7.85 7.39 0.94
C ALA A 13 -8.00 6.17 0.03
N SER A 14 -8.85 6.26 -1.01
CA SER A 14 -9.04 5.21 -2.01
C SER A 14 -7.72 4.86 -2.71
N GLU A 15 -6.96 5.86 -3.15
CA GLU A 15 -5.68 5.61 -3.82
C GLU A 15 -4.65 4.93 -2.90
N THR A 16 -4.67 5.26 -1.59
CA THR A 16 -3.80 4.60 -0.61
C THR A 16 -4.21 3.15 -0.36
N LEU A 17 -5.51 2.86 -0.38
CA LEU A 17 -6.03 1.48 -0.31
C LEU A 17 -5.63 0.65 -1.52
N VAL A 18 -5.66 1.24 -2.72
CA VAL A 18 -5.20 0.56 -3.95
C VAL A 18 -3.73 0.16 -3.85
N LEU A 19 -2.88 1.05 -3.30
CA LEU A 19 -1.47 0.73 -3.07
C LEU A 19 -1.28 -0.41 -2.08
N ARG A 20 -2.05 -0.44 -0.98
CA ARG A 20 -2.04 -1.58 -0.03
C ARG A 20 -2.48 -2.87 -0.68
N PHE A 21 -3.56 -2.83 -1.46
CA PHE A 21 -4.05 -4.00 -2.16
C PHE A 21 -2.98 -4.57 -3.10
N ARG A 22 -2.30 -3.71 -3.87
CA ARG A 22 -1.19 -4.12 -4.75
C ARG A 22 -0.03 -4.73 -3.98
N LEU A 23 0.34 -4.19 -2.82
CA LEU A 23 1.37 -4.77 -1.95
C LEU A 23 0.96 -6.17 -1.47
N ASN A 24 -0.29 -6.34 -1.06
CA ASN A 24 -0.81 -7.64 -0.63
C ASN A 24 -0.81 -8.67 -1.77
N CYS A 25 -1.14 -8.26 -3.00
CA CYS A 25 -1.03 -9.14 -4.17
C CYS A 25 0.42 -9.58 -4.40
N LEU A 26 1.39 -8.67 -4.34
CA LEU A 26 2.81 -9.01 -4.47
C LEU A 26 3.26 -10.00 -3.38
N HIS A 27 2.77 -9.85 -2.15
CA HIS A 27 3.06 -10.80 -1.08
C HIS A 27 2.44 -12.17 -1.35
N ALA A 28 1.17 -12.23 -1.75
CA ALA A 28 0.51 -13.50 -2.09
C ALA A 28 1.18 -14.20 -3.28
N ASP A 29 1.60 -13.44 -4.30
CA ASP A 29 2.35 -13.95 -5.44
C ASP A 29 3.75 -14.45 -5.03
N SER A 30 4.35 -13.84 -4.01
CA SER A 30 5.61 -14.32 -3.43
C SER A 30 5.42 -15.58 -2.59
N GLU A 31 4.35 -15.66 -1.80
CA GLU A 31 4.03 -16.81 -0.94
C GLU A 31 3.63 -18.06 -1.74
N SER A 32 3.00 -17.86 -2.91
CA SER A 32 2.61 -18.97 -3.80
C SER A 32 3.77 -19.60 -4.57
N ARG A 33 4.97 -18.99 -4.55
CA ARG A 33 6.16 -19.53 -5.21
C ARG A 33 6.80 -20.62 -4.38
N SER A 34 7.47 -21.57 -5.06
CA SER A 34 8.34 -22.52 -4.38
C SER A 34 9.44 -21.79 -3.61
N ARG A 35 9.77 -22.27 -2.40
CA ARG A 35 10.82 -21.68 -1.55
C ARG A 35 12.18 -21.61 -2.24
N ASP A 36 12.43 -22.52 -3.18
CA ASP A 36 13.70 -22.60 -3.92
C ASP A 36 13.78 -21.62 -5.10
N ALA A 37 12.63 -21.06 -5.54
CA ALA A 37 12.58 -20.13 -6.66
C ALA A 37 13.06 -18.70 -6.30
N GLY A 38 13.13 -18.40 -5.00
CA GLY A 38 13.45 -17.07 -4.50
C GLY A 38 12.41 -16.00 -4.87
N VAL A 39 12.61 -14.79 -4.35
CA VAL A 39 11.79 -13.62 -4.71
C VAL A 39 12.49 -12.84 -5.82
N PRO A 40 11.85 -12.58 -6.97
CA PRO A 40 12.44 -11.78 -8.01
C PRO A 40 12.81 -10.40 -7.49
N ILE A 41 14.00 -9.93 -7.86
CA ILE A 41 14.46 -8.60 -7.47
C ILE A 41 13.45 -7.50 -7.87
N ARG A 42 12.79 -7.66 -9.03
CA ARG A 42 11.72 -6.77 -9.50
C ARG A 42 10.60 -6.61 -8.48
N ASP A 43 10.15 -7.71 -7.87
CA ASP A 43 9.03 -7.71 -6.93
C ASP A 43 9.44 -6.97 -5.64
N ILE A 44 10.71 -7.09 -5.23
CA ILE A 44 11.30 -6.34 -4.11
C ILE A 44 11.34 -4.83 -4.41
N TRP A 45 11.80 -4.43 -5.59
CA TRP A 45 11.81 -3.02 -6.00
C TRP A 45 10.40 -2.44 -6.06
N GLU A 46 9.44 -3.22 -6.56
CA GLU A 46 8.04 -2.81 -6.65
C GLU A 46 7.41 -2.63 -5.26
N ALA A 47 7.60 -3.60 -4.36
CA ALA A 47 7.15 -3.50 -2.98
C ALA A 47 7.74 -2.27 -2.28
N HIS A 48 9.05 -2.02 -2.45
CA HIS A 48 9.70 -0.84 -1.88
C HIS A 48 9.13 0.48 -2.42
N ALA A 49 8.88 0.56 -3.74
CA ALA A 49 8.27 1.74 -4.35
C ALA A 49 6.85 2.00 -3.82
N ILE A 50 6.04 0.95 -3.67
CA ILE A 50 4.69 1.03 -3.11
C ILE A 50 4.72 1.52 -1.66
N VAL A 51 5.59 0.93 -0.81
CA VAL A 51 5.74 1.35 0.59
C VAL A 51 6.17 2.81 0.69
N LYS A 52 7.14 3.24 -0.13
CA LYS A 52 7.59 4.64 -0.17
C LYS A 52 6.44 5.59 -0.53
N GLU A 53 5.60 5.20 -1.48
CA GLU A 53 4.46 6.00 -1.93
C GLU A 53 3.33 6.07 -0.87
N ILE A 54 3.02 4.94 -0.22
CA ILE A 54 2.08 4.91 0.92
C ILE A 54 2.57 5.84 2.02
N ARG A 55 3.85 5.74 2.40
CA ARG A 55 4.47 6.62 3.39
C ARG A 55 4.33 8.09 2.98
N ARG A 56 4.73 8.45 1.76
CA ARG A 56 4.63 9.83 1.25
C ARG A 56 3.19 10.37 1.33
N ARG A 57 2.20 9.54 1.04
CA ARG A 57 0.77 9.90 1.09
C ARG A 57 0.26 10.04 2.52
N LEU A 58 0.58 9.09 3.41
CA LEU A 58 0.20 9.14 4.82
C LEU A 58 0.89 10.31 5.55
N GLY A 59 2.13 10.65 5.18
CA GLY A 59 2.86 11.81 5.71
C GLY A 59 2.19 13.13 5.34
N ARG A 60 1.73 13.25 4.09
CA ARG A 60 0.90 14.39 3.65
C ARG A 60 -0.46 14.47 4.34
N LEU A 61 -0.93 13.36 4.92
CA LEU A 61 -2.20 13.30 5.65
C LEU A 61 -2.02 13.45 7.18
N GLY A 62 -0.78 13.51 7.69
CA GLY A 62 -0.49 13.55 9.13
C GLY A 62 -0.79 12.24 9.88
N ILE A 63 -0.97 11.12 9.16
CA ILE A 63 -1.48 9.84 9.73
C ILE A 63 -0.33 8.93 10.22
N PHE A 64 0.93 9.29 9.94
CA PHE A 64 2.10 8.44 10.14
C PHE A 64 2.33 7.96 11.59
N TYR A 65 1.78 8.63 12.60
CA TYR A 65 2.03 8.32 14.01
C TYR A 65 1.14 7.21 14.61
N LEU A 66 0.07 6.77 13.93
CA LEU A 66 -0.92 5.85 14.52
C LEU A 66 -0.67 4.36 14.24
N GLU A 67 -0.02 4.00 13.12
CA GLU A 67 0.17 2.58 12.77
C GLU A 67 1.42 1.96 13.40
N MET A 68 2.48 2.75 13.67
CA MET A 68 3.70 2.24 14.33
C MET A 68 3.52 1.92 15.83
N LYS A 69 2.40 2.31 16.45
CA LYS A 69 2.10 1.99 17.86
C LYS A 69 1.23 0.74 18.06
N ASN A 70 0.69 0.14 16.99
CA ASN A 70 -0.20 -1.02 17.09
C ASN A 70 0.50 -2.36 16.76
N GLU A 71 1.78 -2.36 16.39
CA GLU A 71 2.65 -3.54 16.50
C GLU A 71 3.35 -3.50 17.87
N LYS A 72 2.67 -4.00 18.91
CA LYS A 72 3.28 -4.37 20.20
C LYS A 72 2.80 -5.75 20.59
#